data_AF-A0A419JTY0-F1
#
_entry.id   AF-A0A419JTY0-F1
#
_cell.length_a   1.000
_cell.length_b   1.000
_cell.length_c   1.000
_cell.angle_alpha   90.00
_cell.angle_beta   90.00
_cell.angle_gamma   90.00
#
_symmetry.space_group_name_H-M   'P 1'
#
loop_
_entity.id
_entity.type
_entity.pdbx_description
1 polymer ?
#
loop_
_entity_poly.entity_id
_entity_poly.type
_entity_poly.pdbx_seq_one_letter_code
_entity_poly.pdbx_strand_id
1 'polypeptide(L)'
;MELSLIVRYLVPKGVWLKRTILLFAFIFLDYLVTIIFCKTPYAEGNLLARSFMQTYGIVMGLTIFDLLLGIPIYGILCIDSYLIKYTEQHSTKAELAVDLALGWLIAGGHFNGAASWLWNAPHLMRQTLGFMIYLAIAFPSLYSPPRLSFLKSVLAPFRQKNMEA
;
A
#
# COMPACT_ATOMS: atom_id res chain seq x y z
N MET A 1 -22.78 -23.92 -6.89
CA MET A 1 -21.93 -24.38 -5.77
C MET A 1 -20.48 -23.94 -5.96
N GLU A 2 -19.91 -24.08 -7.16
CA GLU A 2 -18.57 -23.58 -7.54
C GLU A 2 -18.35 -22.08 -7.28
N LEU A 3 -19.31 -21.22 -7.66
CA LEU A 3 -19.17 -19.77 -7.56
C LEU A 3 -19.07 -19.27 -6.11
N SER A 4 -19.75 -19.91 -5.16
CA SER A 4 -19.68 -19.50 -3.75
C SER A 4 -18.35 -19.86 -3.10
N LEU A 5 -17.69 -20.92 -3.56
CA LEU A 5 -16.33 -21.27 -3.14
C LEU A 5 -15.33 -20.24 -3.68
N ILE A 6 -15.40 -19.91 -4.97
CA ILE A 6 -14.52 -18.90 -5.59
C ILE A 6 -14.70 -17.53 -4.93
N VAL A 7 -15.95 -17.09 -4.70
CA VAL A 7 -16.25 -15.83 -3.99
C VAL A 7 -15.69 -15.83 -2.57
N ARG A 8 -15.66 -16.99 -1.90
CA ARG A 8 -15.06 -17.10 -0.57
C ARG A 8 -13.56 -16.82 -0.61
N TYR A 9 -12.82 -17.31 -1.62
CA TYR A 9 -11.39 -17.06 -1.77
C TYR A 9 -11.06 -15.67 -2.32
N LEU A 10 -12.03 -15.00 -2.95
CA LEU A 10 -11.90 -13.63 -3.42
C LEU A 10 -11.92 -12.60 -2.29
N VAL A 11 -12.28 -12.94 -1.05
CA VAL A 11 -12.28 -11.99 0.07
C VAL A 11 -11.17 -12.35 1.07
N PRO A 12 -10.15 -11.49 1.27
CA PRO A 12 -9.08 -11.73 2.25
C PRO A 12 -9.63 -11.96 3.67
N LYS A 13 -8.93 -12.74 4.48
CA LYS A 13 -9.33 -13.11 5.85
C LYS A 13 -8.46 -12.46 6.92
N GLY A 14 -9.09 -12.17 8.06
CA GLY A 14 -8.39 -11.76 9.28
C GLY A 14 -7.59 -10.47 9.10
N VAL A 15 -6.27 -10.53 9.39
CA VAL A 15 -5.37 -9.36 9.29
C VAL A 15 -5.23 -8.88 7.84
N TRP A 16 -5.29 -9.79 6.87
CA TRP A 16 -5.21 -9.45 5.44
C TRP A 16 -6.40 -8.62 4.95
N LEU A 17 -7.58 -8.82 5.55
CA LEU A 17 -8.75 -7.97 5.27
C LEU A 17 -8.51 -6.54 5.74
N LYS A 18 -7.97 -6.36 6.95
CA LYS A 18 -7.64 -5.03 7.48
C LYS A 18 -6.59 -4.32 6.63
N ARG A 19 -5.58 -5.05 6.16
CA ARG A 19 -4.57 -4.55 5.20
C ARG A 19 -5.21 -4.07 3.92
N THR A 20 -6.07 -4.90 3.34
CA THR A 20 -6.78 -4.57 2.11
C THR A 20 -7.61 -3.31 2.28
N ILE A 21 -8.40 -3.21 3.36
CA ILE A 21 -9.19 -2.01 3.66
C ILE A 21 -8.29 -0.78 3.78
N LEU A 22 -7.16 -0.88 4.49
CA LEU A 22 -6.24 0.24 4.67
C LEU A 22 -5.61 0.69 3.34
N LEU A 23 -5.07 -0.25 2.56
CA LEU A 23 -4.44 0.03 1.26
C LEU A 23 -5.43 0.68 0.30
N PHE A 24 -6.62 0.10 0.15
CA PHE A 24 -7.65 0.66 -0.74
C PHE A 24 -8.23 1.97 -0.23
N ALA A 25 -8.29 2.20 1.09
CA ALA A 25 -8.68 3.50 1.63
C ALA A 25 -7.66 4.60 1.25
N PHE A 26 -6.37 4.29 1.25
CA PHE A 26 -5.32 5.21 0.79
C PHE A 26 -5.43 5.52 -0.71
N ILE A 27 -5.60 4.49 -1.54
CA ILE A 27 -5.81 4.64 -2.99
C ILE A 27 -7.07 5.47 -3.26
N PHE A 28 -8.16 5.18 -2.54
CA PHE A 28 -9.42 5.91 -2.72
C PHE A 28 -9.33 7.37 -2.27
N LEU A 29 -8.61 7.64 -1.17
CA LEU A 29 -8.36 9.02 -0.75
C LEU A 29 -7.56 9.79 -1.81
N ASP A 30 -6.52 9.17 -2.35
CA ASP A 30 -5.71 9.72 -3.44
C ASP A 30 -6.56 10.03 -4.68
N TYR A 31 -7.41 9.09 -5.07
CA TYR A 31 -8.38 9.23 -6.15
C TYR A 31 -9.30 10.44 -5.94
N LEU A 32 -9.90 10.55 -4.75
CA LEU A 32 -10.81 11.66 -4.42
C LEU A 32 -10.09 13.01 -4.45
N VAL A 33 -8.92 13.09 -3.80
CA VAL A 33 -8.12 14.32 -3.75
C VAL A 33 -7.71 14.72 -5.17
N THR A 34 -7.29 13.77 -5.99
CA THR A 34 -6.91 14.04 -7.38
C THR A 34 -8.09 14.51 -8.21
N ILE A 35 -9.28 13.90 -8.11
CA ILE A 35 -10.45 14.36 -8.89
C ILE A 35 -10.92 15.75 -8.46
N ILE A 36 -10.89 16.06 -7.17
CA ILE A 36 -11.39 17.34 -6.65
C ILE A 36 -10.44 18.48 -7.00
N PHE A 37 -9.13 18.25 -6.91
CA PHE A 37 -8.13 19.32 -6.96
C PHE A 37 -7.29 19.33 -8.25
N CYS A 38 -7.11 18.20 -8.94
CA CYS A 38 -6.36 18.15 -10.19
C CYS A 38 -7.21 18.70 -11.34
N LYS A 39 -6.93 19.95 -11.74
CA LYS A 39 -7.67 20.63 -12.81
C LYS A 39 -7.21 20.23 -14.22
N THR A 40 -6.00 19.70 -14.36
CA THR A 40 -5.40 19.38 -15.66
C THR A 40 -4.54 18.12 -15.57
N PRO A 41 -4.61 17.19 -16.54
CA PRO A 41 -3.80 15.96 -16.54
C PRO A 41 -2.28 16.21 -16.44
N TYR A 42 -1.79 17.35 -16.98
CA TYR A 42 -0.37 17.70 -16.95
C TYR A 42 0.19 17.96 -15.56
N ALA A 43 -0.68 18.28 -14.60
CA ALA A 43 -0.28 18.51 -13.21
C ALA A 43 0.07 17.20 -12.49
N GLU A 44 -0.46 16.07 -12.98
CA GLU A 44 -0.21 14.73 -12.43
C GLU A 44 1.24 14.31 -12.66
N GLY A 45 1.97 14.00 -11.59
CA GLY A 45 3.40 13.70 -11.63
C GLY A 45 3.69 12.26 -12.04
N ASN A 46 2.72 11.37 -11.86
CA ASN A 46 2.85 9.99 -12.31
C ASN A 46 2.65 9.91 -13.82
N LEU A 47 3.70 9.52 -14.55
CA LEU A 47 3.68 9.44 -16.02
C LEU A 47 2.60 8.50 -16.55
N LEU A 48 2.36 7.37 -15.86
CA LEU A 48 1.35 6.41 -16.27
C LEU A 48 -0.05 7.00 -16.04
N ALA A 49 -0.33 7.49 -14.82
CA ALA A 49 -1.62 8.11 -14.50
C ALA A 49 -1.92 9.29 -15.44
N ARG A 50 -0.93 10.15 -15.69
CA ARG A 50 -1.01 11.25 -16.65
C ARG A 50 -1.40 10.77 -18.04
N SER A 51 -0.73 9.74 -18.56
CA SER A 51 -1.05 9.18 -19.88
C SER A 51 -2.51 8.72 -19.95
N PHE A 52 -2.99 7.99 -18.94
CA PHE A 52 -4.39 7.54 -18.90
C PHE A 52 -5.37 8.71 -18.80
N MET A 53 -5.09 9.72 -17.96
CA MET A 53 -5.92 10.93 -17.85
C MET A 53 -5.98 11.73 -19.14
N GLN A 54 -4.88 11.78 -19.91
CA GLN A 54 -4.85 12.46 -21.20
C GLN A 54 -5.67 11.71 -22.26
N THR A 55 -5.60 10.38 -22.28
CA THR A 55 -6.31 9.56 -23.28
C THR A 55 -7.80 9.44 -23.01
N TYR A 56 -8.20 9.26 -21.74
CA TYR A 56 -9.58 8.92 -21.36
C TYR A 56 -10.29 10.04 -20.58
N GLY A 57 -9.62 11.14 -20.28
CA GLY A 57 -10.09 12.19 -19.37
C GLY A 57 -9.72 11.91 -17.92
N ILE A 58 -9.75 12.94 -17.06
CA ILE A 58 -9.23 12.87 -15.68
C ILE A 58 -9.89 11.74 -14.88
N VAL A 59 -11.23 11.75 -14.79
CA VAL A 59 -11.98 10.78 -13.99
C VAL A 59 -11.78 9.36 -14.52
N MET A 60 -12.14 9.11 -15.78
CA MET A 60 -12.08 7.77 -16.36
C MET A 60 -10.64 7.24 -16.47
N GLY A 61 -9.68 8.08 -16.84
CA GLY A 61 -8.28 7.71 -16.93
C GLY A 61 -7.70 7.32 -15.58
N LEU A 62 -8.00 8.09 -14.53
CA LEU A 62 -7.56 7.76 -13.17
C LEU A 62 -8.25 6.49 -12.65
N THR A 63 -9.56 6.32 -12.89
CA THR A 63 -10.26 5.09 -12.52
C THR A 63 -9.63 3.85 -13.17
N ILE A 64 -9.31 3.92 -14.47
CA ILE A 64 -8.67 2.81 -15.19
C ILE A 64 -7.29 2.51 -14.59
N PHE A 65 -6.49 3.56 -14.35
CA PHE A 65 -5.16 3.43 -13.76
C PHE A 65 -5.22 2.77 -12.36
N ASP A 66 -6.10 3.24 -11.48
CA ASP A 66 -6.25 2.71 -10.13
C ASP A 66 -6.77 1.27 -10.13
N LEU A 67 -7.66 0.92 -11.04
CA LEU A 67 -8.11 -0.47 -11.21
C LEU A 67 -6.97 -1.37 -11.69
N LEU A 68 -6.18 -0.93 -12.67
CA LEU A 68 -5.06 -1.70 -13.21
C LEU A 68 -3.96 -1.94 -12.16
N LEU A 69 -3.72 -0.97 -11.28
CA LEU A 69 -2.81 -1.15 -10.13
C LEU A 69 -3.45 -1.97 -9.01
N GLY A 70 -4.72 -1.73 -8.71
CA GLY A 70 -5.42 -2.34 -7.58
C GLY A 70 -5.69 -3.83 -7.77
N ILE A 71 -6.04 -4.29 -8.98
CA ILE A 71 -6.35 -5.69 -9.28
C ILE A 71 -5.19 -6.65 -8.92
N PRO A 72 -3.95 -6.45 -9.40
CA PRO A 72 -2.84 -7.35 -9.06
C PRO A 72 -2.49 -7.30 -7.56
N ILE A 73 -2.55 -6.12 -6.93
CA ILE A 73 -2.33 -5.98 -5.49
C ILE A 73 -3.38 -6.78 -4.70
N TYR A 74 -4.64 -6.64 -5.06
CA TYR A 74 -5.75 -7.39 -4.46
C TYR A 74 -5.58 -8.90 -4.64
N GLY A 75 -5.20 -9.33 -5.85
CA GLY A 75 -4.92 -10.73 -6.14
C GLY A 75 -3.84 -11.32 -5.24
N ILE A 76 -2.73 -10.59 -5.03
CA ILE A 76 -1.66 -10.99 -4.11
C ILE A 76 -2.20 -11.12 -2.68
N LEU A 77 -2.96 -10.13 -2.19
CA LEU A 77 -3.52 -10.15 -0.84
C LEU A 77 -4.50 -11.31 -0.62
N CYS A 78 -5.32 -11.64 -1.62
CA CYS A 78 -6.19 -12.82 -1.59
C CYS A 78 -5.38 -14.11 -1.54
N ILE A 79 -4.38 -14.26 -2.41
CA ILE A 79 -3.55 -15.47 -2.47
C ILE A 79 -2.80 -15.66 -1.14
N ASP A 80 -2.14 -14.61 -0.64
CA ASP A 80 -1.37 -14.65 0.60
C ASP A 80 -2.26 -14.98 1.80
N SER A 81 -3.49 -14.45 1.82
CA SER A 81 -4.46 -14.73 2.87
C SER A 81 -4.93 -16.19 2.96
N TYR A 82 -4.87 -16.97 1.87
CA TYR A 82 -5.46 -18.31 1.82
C TYR A 82 -4.46 -19.43 1.55
N LEU A 83 -3.45 -19.19 0.71
CA LEU A 83 -2.50 -20.20 0.28
C LEU A 83 -1.28 -20.29 1.18
N ILE A 84 -0.88 -19.18 1.82
CA ILE A 84 0.36 -19.16 2.59
C ILE A 84 0.06 -19.32 4.08
N LYS A 85 0.13 -20.57 4.55
CA LYS A 85 0.20 -20.87 5.98
C LYS A 85 1.62 -20.65 6.47
N TYR A 86 1.92 -19.43 6.90
CA TYR A 86 3.20 -19.15 7.53
C TYR A 86 3.29 -19.87 8.88
N THR A 87 4.41 -20.54 9.14
CA THR A 87 4.79 -20.96 10.50
C THR A 87 4.92 -19.71 11.38
N GLU A 88 4.42 -19.72 12.62
CA GLU A 88 4.30 -18.52 13.47
C GLU A 88 5.59 -17.67 13.54
N GLN A 89 6.76 -18.31 13.52
CA GLN A 89 8.07 -17.65 13.56
C GLN A 89 8.43 -16.84 12.29
N HIS A 90 7.94 -17.25 11.12
CA HIS A 90 8.18 -16.57 9.84
C HIS A 90 7.03 -15.67 9.41
N SER A 91 5.82 -15.90 9.93
CA SER A 91 4.61 -15.13 9.64
C SER A 91 4.83 -13.64 9.82
N THR A 92 5.36 -13.23 10.98
CA THR A 92 5.53 -11.80 11.30
C THR A 92 6.55 -11.11 10.39
N LYS A 93 7.60 -11.81 9.94
CA LYS A 93 8.64 -11.23 9.07
C LYS A 93 8.13 -11.06 7.64
N ALA A 94 7.47 -12.09 7.10
CA ALA A 94 6.87 -12.03 5.77
C ALA A 94 5.74 -10.98 5.73
N GLU A 95 4.89 -10.96 6.75
CA GLU A 95 3.84 -9.96 6.95
C GLU A 95 4.39 -8.53 6.94
N LEU A 96 5.51 -8.28 7.64
CA LEU A 96 6.15 -6.97 7.65
C LEU A 96 6.77 -6.62 6.30
N ALA A 97 7.43 -7.58 5.63
CA ALA A 97 8.01 -7.35 4.32
C ALA A 97 6.95 -6.99 3.27
N VAL A 98 5.79 -7.65 3.30
CA VAL A 98 4.65 -7.34 2.44
C VAL A 98 4.11 -5.94 2.75
N ASP A 99 3.95 -5.57 4.03
CA ASP A 99 3.48 -4.23 4.40
C ASP A 99 4.47 -3.12 3.97
N LEU A 100 5.78 -3.36 4.09
CA LEU A 100 6.81 -2.43 3.63
C LEU A 100 6.81 -2.30 2.10
N ALA A 101 6.73 -3.42 1.37
CA ALA A 101 6.73 -3.42 -0.08
C ALA A 101 5.47 -2.75 -0.65
N LEU A 102 4.29 -3.12 -0.14
CA LEU A 102 3.02 -2.53 -0.55
C LEU A 102 2.91 -1.07 -0.16
N GLY A 103 3.34 -0.72 1.05
CA GLY A 103 3.38 0.68 1.48
C GLY A 103 4.27 1.53 0.58
N TRP A 104 5.46 1.03 0.23
CA TRP A 104 6.39 1.75 -0.66
C TRP A 104 5.83 1.88 -2.07
N LEU A 105 5.20 0.82 -2.59
CA LEU A 105 4.56 0.80 -3.90
C LEU A 105 3.41 1.80 -3.97
N ILE A 106 2.50 1.80 -3.01
CA ILE A 106 1.38 2.74 -2.96
C ILE A 106 1.87 4.17 -2.78
N ALA A 107 2.85 4.38 -1.89
CA ALA A 107 3.43 5.71 -1.74
C ALA A 107 4.10 6.22 -3.02
N GLY A 108 4.69 5.32 -3.82
CA GLY A 108 5.26 5.66 -5.12
C GLY A 108 4.20 5.92 -6.18
N GLY A 109 3.15 5.10 -6.25
CA GLY A 109 2.08 5.22 -7.24
C GLY A 109 1.19 6.45 -7.02
N HIS A 110 0.84 6.71 -5.75
CA HIS A 110 -0.18 7.67 -5.35
C HIS A 110 0.41 8.92 -4.72
N PHE A 111 1.25 8.80 -3.67
CA PHE A 111 1.82 9.98 -3.01
C PHE A 111 2.84 10.74 -3.87
N ASN A 112 3.70 10.06 -4.63
CA ASN A 112 4.62 10.75 -5.53
C ASN A 112 3.88 11.38 -6.72
N GLY A 113 2.81 10.72 -7.20
CA GLY A 113 1.95 11.20 -8.28
C GLY A 113 1.07 12.37 -7.84
N ALA A 114 0.06 12.12 -7.00
CA ALA A 114 -0.94 13.10 -6.62
C ALA A 114 -0.37 14.24 -5.76
N ALA A 115 0.69 14.04 -4.98
CA ALA A 115 1.29 15.18 -4.26
C ALA A 115 2.13 16.08 -5.19
N SER A 116 2.36 15.73 -6.45
CA SER A 116 3.18 16.54 -7.37
C SER A 116 2.58 17.91 -7.67
N TRP A 117 1.26 17.98 -7.77
CA TRP A 117 0.54 19.22 -8.04
C TRP A 117 0.24 19.98 -6.74
N LEU A 118 0.17 19.27 -5.60
CA LEU A 118 -0.06 19.87 -4.29
C LEU A 118 1.21 20.49 -3.70
N TRP A 119 2.35 19.82 -3.87
CA TRP A 119 3.64 20.23 -3.29
C TRP A 119 4.80 19.97 -4.25
N ASN A 120 5.50 21.05 -4.61
CA ASN A 120 6.74 21.00 -5.38
C ASN A 120 7.93 20.52 -4.52
N ALA A 121 7.93 19.24 -4.15
CA ALA A 121 9.01 18.56 -3.43
C ALA A 121 9.69 17.51 -4.33
N PRO A 122 10.95 17.10 -4.04
CA PRO A 122 11.59 16.00 -4.75
C PRO A 122 10.78 14.71 -4.69
N HIS A 123 10.82 13.91 -5.76
CA HIS A 123 10.05 12.66 -5.88
C HIS A 123 10.27 11.70 -4.69
N LEU A 124 11.53 11.53 -4.30
CA LEU A 124 11.91 10.67 -3.18
C LEU A 124 11.32 11.15 -1.85
N MET A 125 11.21 12.47 -1.65
CA MET A 125 10.70 13.06 -0.43
C MET A 125 9.18 12.84 -0.29
N ARG A 126 8.44 13.03 -1.39
CA ARG A 126 6.99 12.75 -1.45
C ARG A 126 6.68 11.28 -1.19
N GLN A 127 7.41 10.38 -1.84
CA GLN A 127 7.25 8.93 -1.64
C GLN A 127 7.61 8.50 -0.22
N THR A 128 8.72 9.01 0.33
CA THR A 128 9.13 8.68 1.70
C THR A 128 8.09 9.17 2.71
N LEU A 129 7.54 10.37 2.52
CA LEU A 129 6.52 10.89 3.42
C LEU A 129 5.23 10.08 3.35
N GLY A 130 4.74 9.77 2.15
CA GLY A 130 3.58 8.91 1.96
C GLY A 130 3.77 7.53 2.59
N PHE A 131 4.97 6.97 2.45
CA PHE A 131 5.34 5.70 3.06
C PHE A 131 5.32 5.77 4.59
N MET A 132 5.88 6.83 5.18
CA MET A 132 5.89 7.03 6.63
C MET A 132 4.47 7.21 7.19
N ILE A 133 3.59 7.93 6.47
CA ILE A 133 2.18 8.09 6.86
C ILE A 133 1.45 6.75 6.80
N TYR A 134 1.65 5.98 5.71
CA TYR A 134 1.09 4.64 5.59
C TYR A 134 1.53 3.75 6.76
N LEU A 135 2.83 3.70 7.05
CA LEU A 135 3.36 2.91 8.17
C LEU A 135 2.80 3.38 9.52
N ALA A 136 2.78 4.69 9.79
CA ALA A 136 2.28 5.23 11.04
C ALA A 136 0.84 4.81 11.35
N ILE A 137 0.02 4.58 10.32
CA ILE A 137 -1.37 4.10 10.44
C ILE A 137 -1.42 2.56 10.43
N ALA A 138 -0.64 1.91 9.58
CA ALA A 138 -0.59 0.46 9.43
C ALA A 138 -0.09 -0.23 10.71
N PHE A 139 0.99 0.28 11.33
CA PHE A 139 1.58 -0.30 12.53
C PHE A 139 0.58 -0.46 13.68
N PRO A 140 -0.11 0.59 14.17
CA PRO A 140 -1.07 0.44 15.26
C PRO A 140 -2.34 -0.32 14.87
N SER A 141 -2.76 -0.25 13.60
CA SER A 141 -4.00 -0.89 13.12
C SER A 141 -3.84 -2.41 12.93
N LEU A 142 -2.65 -2.85 12.49
CA LEU A 142 -2.37 -4.24 12.13
C LEU A 142 -1.61 -4.99 13.22
N TYR A 143 -0.80 -4.30 14.03
CA TYR A 143 0.01 -4.90 15.09
C TYR A 143 -0.49 -4.42 16.46
N SER A 144 -1.31 -5.24 17.13
CA SER A 144 -1.71 -5.00 18.52
C SER A 144 -0.49 -4.96 19.47
N PRO A 145 -0.58 -4.24 20.62
CA PRO A 145 0.55 -4.03 21.55
C PRO A 145 1.33 -5.29 22.00
N PRO A 146 0.75 -6.49 22.20
CA PRO A 146 1.56 -7.68 22.55
C PRO A 146 2.47 -8.16 21.41
N ARG A 147 2.23 -7.77 20.14
CA ARG A 147 3.14 -8.07 19.01
C ARG A 147 4.26 -7.04 18.86
N LEU A 148 4.10 -5.85 19.45
CA LEU A 148 5.09 -4.76 19.39
C LEU A 148 6.33 -5.04 20.27
N SER A 149 6.16 -5.79 21.37
CA SER A 149 7.26 -6.26 22.21
C SER A 149 8.16 -7.26 21.47
N PHE A 150 7.57 -8.10 20.61
CA PHE A 150 8.30 -9.05 19.77
C PHE A 150 9.11 -8.34 18.67
N LEU A 151 8.57 -7.27 18.07
CA LEU A 151 9.31 -6.40 17.14
C LEU A 151 10.52 -5.72 17.80
N LYS A 152 10.37 -5.25 19.05
CA LYS A 152 11.50 -4.72 19.84
C LYS A 152 12.57 -5.80 20.11
N SER A 153 12.16 -7.04 20.40
CA SER A 153 13.05 -8.19 20.59
C SER A 153 13.78 -8.59 19.30
N VAL A 154 13.12 -8.52 18.13
CA VAL A 154 13.70 -8.89 16.82
C VAL A 154 14.55 -7.79 16.20
N LEU A 155 14.32 -6.52 16.53
CA LEU A 155 15.17 -5.39 16.14
C LEU A 155 16.37 -5.17 17.08
N ALA A 156 16.32 -5.71 18.30
CA ALA A 156 17.43 -5.67 19.25
C ALA A 156 18.76 -6.31 18.77
N PRO A 157 18.79 -7.44 18.02
CA PRO A 157 20.05 -8.07 17.62
C PRO A 157 20.78 -7.28 16.53
N PHE A 158 20.09 -6.38 15.80
CA PHE A 158 20.73 -5.47 14.85
C PHE A 158 21.37 -4.24 15.51
N ARG A 159 21.05 -3.96 16.78
CA ARG A 159 21.69 -2.86 17.54
C ARG A 159 23.00 -3.28 18.20
N GLN A 160 23.19 -4.57 18.45
CA GLN A 160 24.37 -5.07 19.15
C GLN A 160 25.58 -5.30 18.23
N LYS A 161 25.38 -5.46 16.92
CA LYS A 161 26.47 -5.75 15.97
C LYS A 161 27.26 -4.52 15.47
N ASN A 162 26.88 -3.30 15.89
CA ASN A 162 27.55 -2.05 15.46
C ASN A 162 28.28 -1.32 16.61
N MET A 163 28.53 -2.00 17.75
CA MET A 163 29.33 -1.44 18.85
C MET A 163 30.58 -2.27 19.19
N GLU A 164 30.91 -3.27 18.36
CA GLU A 164 32.14 -4.06 18.44
C GLU A 164 32.83 -4.03 17.07
N ALA A 165 33.35 -2.87 16.70
CA ALA A 165 34.35 -2.68 15.65
C ALA A 165 35.24 -1.50 16.02
#